data_AF-A0A317IFX3-F1
#
_entry.id   AF-A0A317IFX3-F1
#
_cell.length_a   1.000
_cell.length_b   1.000
_cell.length_c   1.000
_cell.angle_alpha   90.00
_cell.angle_beta   90.00
_cell.angle_gamma   90.00
#
_symmetry.space_group_name_H-M   'P 1'
#
loop_
_entity.id
_entity.type
_entity.pdbx_description
1 polymer ?
#
loop_
_entity_poly.entity_id
_entity_poly.type
_entity_poly.pdbx_seq_one_letter_code
_entity_poly.pdbx_strand_id
1 'polypeptide(L)'
;MRILFTLGFAAVSTSAWAAMPAAEQNALVKKYCAVCHTDAAKNGGLSLQHYDAAERDPTLAAMILSKLNNGAMGAAGKGVPDKAAQQAWLESTREQAAGAKEWFVSRQGGMVSAAIVREVAPRKSGSADAPIYRVMMVCNPSTGFGEMQLAWSPEPQTGRAMTASVDGRTPVEYKIEGKESMGNGGTVQSGHASVVLSNGQGGKLGLAKQSLVVRDLFPGETVTFPFEDLDKKTYSELSKCF
;
A
#
# COMPACT_ATOMS: atom_id res chain seq x y z
N MET A 1 6.73 17.10 -69.59
CA MET A 1 5.69 16.43 -68.78
C MET A 1 6.27 16.22 -67.39
N ARG A 2 5.85 17.02 -66.40
CA ARG A 2 6.48 17.11 -65.08
C ARG A 2 5.91 16.05 -64.13
N ILE A 3 6.81 15.32 -63.50
CA ILE A 3 6.59 14.31 -62.46
C ILE A 3 6.23 15.01 -61.15
N LEU A 4 5.15 14.60 -60.48
CA LEU A 4 4.89 14.93 -59.08
C LEU A 4 4.77 13.62 -58.28
N PHE A 5 5.78 13.33 -57.48
CA PHE A 5 5.71 12.38 -56.38
C PHE A 5 5.19 13.11 -55.14
N THR A 6 4.03 12.71 -54.64
CA THR A 6 3.52 13.12 -53.34
C THR A 6 3.96 12.10 -52.29
N LEU A 7 5.00 12.43 -51.51
CA LEU A 7 5.30 11.71 -50.27
C LEU A 7 4.34 12.22 -49.17
N GLY A 8 3.39 11.36 -48.79
CA GLY A 8 2.57 11.58 -47.59
C GLY A 8 3.38 11.24 -46.34
N PHE A 9 3.71 12.26 -45.54
CA PHE A 9 4.20 12.07 -44.19
C PHE A 9 3.03 11.66 -43.29
N ALA A 10 3.02 10.41 -42.84
CA ALA A 10 2.16 10.00 -41.73
C ALA A 10 2.72 10.61 -40.44
N ALA A 11 1.98 11.56 -39.86
CA ALA A 11 2.28 12.09 -38.54
C ALA A 11 2.03 10.99 -37.50
N VAL A 12 3.11 10.49 -36.90
CA VAL A 12 3.02 9.64 -35.70
C VAL A 12 2.66 10.55 -34.55
N SER A 13 1.37 10.64 -34.21
CA SER A 13 0.92 11.25 -32.96
C SER A 13 1.34 10.36 -31.80
N THR A 14 2.55 10.59 -31.27
CA THR A 14 2.90 10.11 -29.94
C THR A 14 2.01 10.86 -28.96
N SER A 15 0.90 10.25 -28.55
CA SER A 15 0.20 10.68 -27.34
C SER A 15 1.13 10.41 -26.17
N ALA A 16 2.03 11.36 -25.89
CA ALA A 16 2.57 11.54 -24.56
C ALA A 16 1.40 11.95 -23.69
N TRP A 17 0.62 10.96 -23.22
CA TRP A 17 -0.17 11.12 -22.00
C TRP A 17 0.86 11.47 -20.93
N ALA A 18 1.04 12.77 -20.70
CA ALA A 18 1.87 13.24 -19.63
C ALA A 18 1.26 12.68 -18.35
N ALA A 19 2.02 11.82 -17.68
CA ALA A 19 1.71 11.42 -16.32
C ALA A 19 1.39 12.69 -15.51
N MET A 20 0.35 12.63 -14.67
CA MET A 20 -0.02 13.72 -13.79
C MET A 20 1.24 14.18 -13.03
N PRO A 21 1.61 15.47 -13.06
CA PRO A 21 2.79 15.94 -12.36
C PRO A 21 2.76 15.61 -10.86
N ALA A 22 3.91 15.30 -10.27
CA ALA A 22 4.00 14.92 -8.85
C ALA A 22 3.35 15.96 -7.91
N ALA A 23 3.54 17.25 -8.20
CA ALA A 23 2.92 18.33 -7.43
C ALA A 23 1.37 18.30 -7.46
N GLU A 24 0.77 17.92 -8.59
CA GLU A 24 -0.68 17.77 -8.72
C GLU A 24 -1.17 16.53 -7.97
N GLN A 25 -0.46 15.41 -8.06
CA GLN A 25 -0.75 14.21 -7.27
C GLN A 25 -0.69 14.51 -5.76
N ASN A 26 0.35 15.23 -5.31
CA ASN A 26 0.51 15.65 -3.91
C ASN A 26 -0.66 16.53 -3.45
N ALA A 27 -1.12 17.44 -4.29
CA ALA A 27 -2.29 18.28 -3.99
C ALA A 27 -3.57 17.45 -3.83
N LEU A 28 -3.79 16.45 -4.71
CA LEU A 28 -4.93 15.54 -4.61
C LEU A 28 -4.86 14.67 -3.35
N VAL A 29 -3.72 14.04 -3.08
CA VAL A 29 -3.51 13.22 -1.87
C VAL A 29 -3.73 14.05 -0.60
N LYS A 30 -3.19 15.27 -0.54
CA LYS A 30 -3.38 16.16 0.60
C LYS A 30 -4.86 16.53 0.80
N LYS A 31 -5.57 16.78 -0.29
CA LYS A 31 -6.98 17.20 -0.26
C LYS A 31 -7.93 16.05 0.12
N TYR A 32 -7.71 14.85 -0.40
CA TYR A 32 -8.67 13.74 -0.32
C TYR A 32 -8.27 12.63 0.64
N CYS A 33 -6.97 12.42 0.91
CA CYS A 33 -6.49 11.27 1.66
C CYS A 33 -5.85 11.66 3.00
N ALA A 34 -4.99 12.69 3.02
CA ALA A 34 -4.27 13.14 4.21
C ALA A 34 -5.16 13.86 5.25
N VAL A 35 -6.48 13.87 5.05
CA VAL A 35 -7.47 14.28 6.06
C VAL A 35 -7.79 13.16 7.06
N CYS A 36 -7.57 11.90 6.66
CA CYS A 36 -7.81 10.70 7.49
C CYS A 36 -6.53 9.89 7.70
N HIS A 37 -5.64 9.87 6.72
CA HIS A 37 -4.34 9.18 6.80
C HIS A 37 -3.27 10.16 7.28
N THR A 38 -3.38 10.63 8.53
CA THR A 38 -2.38 11.49 9.17
C THR A 38 -1.46 10.69 10.08
N ASP A 39 -0.36 11.28 10.54
CA ASP A 39 0.52 10.63 11.52
C ASP A 39 -0.20 10.37 12.85
N ALA A 40 -1.17 11.23 13.19
CA ALA A 40 -1.95 11.12 14.41
C ALA A 40 -3.07 10.07 14.31
N ALA A 41 -3.79 10.03 13.18
CA ALA A 41 -4.94 9.14 13.01
C ALA A 41 -4.52 7.74 12.54
N LYS A 42 -3.52 7.63 11.66
CA LYS A 42 -3.02 6.38 11.07
C LYS A 42 -4.12 5.40 10.60
N ASN A 43 -5.21 5.91 10.02
CA ASN A 43 -6.26 5.04 9.51
C ASN A 43 -5.70 4.04 8.49
N GLY A 44 -6.07 2.78 8.62
CA GLY A 44 -5.55 1.66 7.84
C GLY A 44 -4.04 1.46 7.95
N GLY A 45 -3.43 1.96 9.03
CA GLY A 45 -2.00 1.85 9.30
C GLY A 45 -1.15 2.69 8.34
N LEU A 46 -1.73 3.69 7.68
CA LEU A 46 -1.04 4.53 6.70
C LEU A 46 -1.02 5.99 7.17
N SER A 47 0.12 6.65 6.93
CA SER A 47 0.19 8.10 6.91
C SER A 47 0.50 8.58 5.49
N LEU A 48 -0.24 9.59 5.06
CA LEU A 48 -0.09 10.33 3.82
C LEU A 48 0.14 11.82 4.09
N GLN A 49 0.34 12.21 5.35
CA GLN A 49 0.58 13.61 5.75
C GLN A 49 1.83 14.19 5.10
N HIS A 50 2.82 13.34 4.87
CA HIS A 50 4.11 13.67 4.27
C HIS A 50 4.30 13.00 2.90
N TYR A 51 3.19 12.62 2.25
CA TYR A 51 3.27 11.97 0.94
C TYR A 51 3.91 12.89 -0.10
N ASP A 52 4.86 12.32 -0.85
CA ASP A 52 5.45 12.96 -2.02
C ASP A 52 5.52 11.97 -3.19
N ALA A 53 4.77 12.24 -4.25
CA ALA A 53 4.74 11.47 -5.49
C ALA A 53 6.10 11.48 -6.23
N ALA A 54 7.00 12.41 -5.93
CA ALA A 54 8.37 12.39 -6.44
C ALA A 54 9.23 11.32 -5.73
N GLU A 55 8.89 10.97 -4.48
CA GLU A 55 9.52 9.89 -3.72
C GLU A 55 8.71 8.59 -3.89
N ARG A 56 9.02 7.86 -4.97
CA ARG A 56 8.26 6.66 -5.33
C ARG A 56 8.36 5.56 -4.26
N ASP A 57 7.22 5.23 -3.65
CA ASP A 57 6.97 3.98 -2.91
C ASP A 57 5.87 3.17 -3.65
N PRO A 58 6.25 2.14 -4.43
CA PRO A 58 5.28 1.33 -5.17
C PRO A 58 4.24 0.65 -4.28
N THR A 59 4.64 0.24 -3.08
CA THR A 59 3.76 -0.50 -2.16
C THR A 59 2.70 0.41 -1.56
N LEU A 60 3.05 1.66 -1.24
CA LEU A 60 2.10 2.68 -0.82
C LEU A 60 1.19 3.10 -1.97
N ALA A 61 1.75 3.30 -3.17
CA ALA A 61 0.97 3.63 -4.37
C ALA A 61 -0.05 2.53 -4.69
N ALA A 62 0.28 1.25 -4.53
CA ALA A 62 -0.67 0.14 -4.71
C ALA A 62 -1.83 0.20 -3.70
N MET A 63 -1.55 0.56 -2.44
CA MET A 63 -2.59 0.77 -1.42
C MET A 63 -3.52 1.93 -1.78
N ILE A 64 -2.96 3.05 -2.26
CA ILE A 64 -3.74 4.20 -2.75
C ILE A 64 -4.58 3.78 -3.96
N LEU A 65 -3.98 3.11 -4.95
CA LEU A 65 -4.67 2.64 -6.15
C LEU A 65 -5.85 1.73 -5.83
N SER A 66 -5.67 0.79 -4.89
CA SER A 66 -6.75 -0.08 -4.42
C SER A 66 -7.92 0.75 -3.86
N LYS A 67 -7.65 1.79 -3.07
CA LYS A 67 -8.69 2.69 -2.55
C LYS A 67 -9.34 3.54 -3.65
N LEU A 68 -8.57 4.06 -4.60
CA LEU A 68 -9.10 4.83 -5.72
C LEU A 68 -10.06 4.01 -6.58
N ASN A 69 -9.69 2.77 -6.91
CA ASN A 69 -10.55 1.83 -7.65
C ASN A 69 -11.85 1.47 -6.91
N ASN A 70 -11.87 1.65 -5.59
CA ASN A 70 -13.01 1.35 -4.72
C ASN A 70 -13.73 2.62 -4.21
N GLY A 71 -13.61 3.75 -4.92
CA GLY A 71 -14.44 4.94 -4.70
C GLY A 71 -13.92 5.92 -3.64
N ALA A 72 -12.66 5.81 -3.20
CA ALA A 72 -12.13 6.68 -2.14
C ALA A 72 -12.03 8.17 -2.51
N MET A 73 -12.10 8.55 -3.79
CA MET A 73 -11.97 9.95 -4.22
C MET A 73 -13.02 10.88 -3.62
N GLY A 74 -14.20 10.37 -3.25
CA GLY A 74 -15.27 11.15 -2.61
C GLY A 74 -15.32 11.01 -1.08
N ALA A 75 -14.48 10.16 -0.48
CA ALA A 75 -14.60 9.76 0.93
C ALA A 75 -14.44 10.95 1.90
N ALA A 76 -13.66 11.95 1.51
CA ALA A 76 -13.50 13.18 2.28
C ALA A 76 -14.73 14.10 2.19
N GLY A 77 -15.80 13.80 1.46
CA GLY A 77 -16.96 14.69 1.33
C GLY A 77 -16.65 16.07 0.73
N LYS A 78 -15.54 16.20 -0.02
CA LYS A 78 -15.08 17.44 -0.67
C LYS A 78 -15.42 17.47 -2.17
N GLY A 79 -16.43 16.69 -2.58
CA GLY A 79 -16.66 16.34 -3.97
C GLY A 79 -15.60 15.36 -4.49
N VAL A 80 -15.55 15.20 -5.81
CA VAL A 80 -14.54 14.41 -6.53
C VAL A 80 -13.82 15.31 -7.55
N PRO A 81 -12.57 14.99 -7.96
CA PRO A 81 -11.94 15.67 -9.10
C PRO A 81 -12.78 15.56 -10.37
N ASP A 82 -12.55 16.40 -11.39
CA ASP A 82 -13.19 16.18 -12.69
C ASP A 82 -12.71 14.87 -13.34
N LYS A 83 -13.43 14.39 -14.36
CA LYS A 83 -13.16 13.07 -14.95
C LYS A 83 -11.76 12.93 -15.55
N ALA A 84 -11.21 14.00 -16.13
CA ALA A 84 -9.86 13.95 -16.70
C ALA A 84 -8.83 13.82 -15.58
N ALA A 85 -8.96 14.60 -14.51
CA ALA A 85 -8.11 14.50 -13.33
C ALA A 85 -8.22 13.13 -12.63
N GLN A 86 -9.42 12.55 -12.53
CA GLN A 86 -9.60 11.20 -11.98
C GLN A 86 -8.84 10.16 -12.80
N GLN A 87 -8.94 10.21 -14.13
CA GLN A 87 -8.26 9.26 -15.03
C GLN A 87 -6.74 9.42 -14.98
N ALA A 88 -6.25 10.65 -15.07
CA ALA A 88 -4.82 10.94 -14.99
C ALA A 88 -4.23 10.50 -13.64
N TRP A 89 -4.94 10.75 -12.53
CA TRP A 89 -4.48 10.32 -11.21
C TRP A 89 -4.45 8.79 -11.07
N LEU A 90 -5.49 8.09 -11.56
CA LEU A 90 -5.51 6.63 -11.58
C LEU A 90 -4.34 6.04 -12.37
N GLU A 91 -4.06 6.61 -13.56
CA GLU A 91 -2.98 6.12 -14.40
C GLU A 91 -1.60 6.36 -13.79
N SER A 92 -1.33 7.57 -13.29
CA SER A 92 -0.06 7.86 -12.63
C SER A 92 0.13 7.06 -11.34
N THR A 93 -0.93 6.84 -10.56
CA THR A 93 -0.85 5.98 -9.36
C THR A 93 -0.58 4.52 -9.75
N ARG A 94 -1.17 4.04 -10.84
CA ARG A 94 -0.92 2.69 -11.39
C ARG A 94 0.53 2.54 -11.83
N GLU A 95 1.08 3.54 -12.52
CA GLU A 95 2.48 3.56 -12.92
C GLU A 95 3.40 3.51 -11.69
N GLN A 96 3.12 4.33 -10.66
CA GLN A 96 3.90 4.31 -9.41
C GLN A 96 3.84 2.94 -8.71
N ALA A 97 2.66 2.32 -8.69
CA ALA A 97 2.42 1.01 -8.07
C ALA A 97 3.10 -0.16 -8.80
N ALA A 98 3.60 0.04 -10.02
CA ALA A 98 4.36 -0.99 -10.71
C ALA A 98 5.56 -1.43 -9.86
N GLY A 99 5.76 -2.74 -9.72
CA GLY A 99 6.79 -3.33 -8.85
C GLY A 99 6.36 -3.54 -7.39
N ALA A 100 5.14 -3.16 -6.98
CA ALA A 100 4.68 -3.35 -5.59
C ALA A 100 4.68 -4.81 -5.10
N LYS A 101 4.66 -5.78 -6.03
CA LYS A 101 4.69 -7.22 -5.73
C LYS A 101 6.10 -7.73 -5.44
N GLU A 102 7.12 -6.90 -5.59
CA GLU A 102 8.50 -7.17 -5.22
C GLU A 102 8.85 -6.42 -3.93
N TRP A 103 9.94 -6.82 -3.26
CA TRP A 103 10.40 -6.09 -2.08
C TRP A 103 10.89 -4.70 -2.46
N PHE A 104 10.18 -3.68 -1.99
CA PHE A 104 10.62 -2.30 -2.04
C PHE A 104 11.39 -1.97 -0.76
N VAL A 105 12.62 -1.48 -0.90
CA VAL A 105 13.50 -1.15 0.23
C VAL A 105 13.88 0.33 0.17
N SER A 106 13.67 1.05 1.27
CA SER A 106 14.10 2.43 1.42
C SER A 106 15.06 2.59 2.60
N ARG A 107 15.99 3.54 2.47
CA ARG A 107 16.97 3.88 3.51
C ARG A 107 17.04 5.38 3.64
N GLN A 108 16.42 5.92 4.69
CA GLN A 108 16.32 7.36 4.93
C GLN A 108 16.43 7.63 6.43
N GLY A 109 17.15 8.69 6.80
CA GLY A 109 17.25 9.14 8.20
C GLY A 109 17.80 8.09 9.18
N GLY A 110 18.67 7.19 8.72
CA GLY A 110 19.19 6.08 9.54
C GLY A 110 18.21 4.92 9.76
N MET A 111 17.00 4.99 9.18
CA MET A 111 16.06 3.89 9.15
C MET A 111 16.18 3.09 7.86
N VAL A 112 15.90 1.80 7.97
CA VAL A 112 15.69 0.90 6.84
C VAL A 112 14.24 0.47 6.87
N SER A 113 13.54 0.58 5.75
CA SER A 113 12.20 0.02 5.57
C SER A 113 12.20 -0.98 4.42
N ALA A 114 11.37 -2.00 4.56
CA ALA A 114 11.11 -2.99 3.52
C ALA A 114 9.61 -3.26 3.46
N ALA A 115 9.02 -3.20 2.27
CA ALA A 115 7.61 -3.44 2.08
C ALA A 115 7.34 -4.27 0.83
N ILE A 116 6.23 -4.99 0.82
CA ILE A 116 5.78 -5.79 -0.31
C ILE A 116 4.26 -5.91 -0.30
N VAL A 117 3.66 -6.00 -1.47
CA VAL A 117 2.21 -6.19 -1.67
C VAL A 117 1.91 -7.58 -2.20
N ARG A 118 0.82 -8.18 -1.71
CA ARG A 118 0.23 -9.40 -2.24
C ARG A 118 -1.22 -9.15 -2.59
N GLU A 119 -1.59 -9.53 -3.80
CA GLU A 119 -2.99 -9.56 -4.25
C GLU A 119 -3.56 -10.95 -3.97
N VAL A 120 -4.85 -11.01 -3.68
CA VAL A 120 -5.61 -12.26 -3.59
C VAL A 120 -6.75 -12.28 -4.59
N ALA A 121 -7.33 -13.45 -4.81
CA ALA A 121 -8.51 -13.57 -5.64
C ALA A 121 -9.67 -12.70 -5.10
N PRO A 122 -10.57 -12.21 -5.98
CA PRO A 122 -11.77 -11.51 -5.55
C PRO A 122 -12.59 -12.36 -4.57
N ARG A 123 -13.03 -11.77 -3.46
CA ARG A 123 -13.79 -12.47 -2.41
C ARG A 123 -15.22 -12.82 -2.81
N LYS A 124 -15.74 -12.12 -3.81
CA LYS A 124 -17.08 -12.34 -4.38
C LYS A 124 -16.91 -12.73 -5.85
N SER A 125 -17.52 -13.84 -6.24
CA SER A 125 -17.51 -14.28 -7.64
C SER A 125 -18.14 -13.21 -8.54
N GLY A 126 -17.50 -12.91 -9.66
CA GLY A 126 -17.92 -11.86 -10.59
C GLY A 126 -17.65 -10.43 -10.11
N SER A 127 -17.02 -10.23 -8.94
CA SER A 127 -16.58 -8.91 -8.51
C SER A 127 -15.29 -8.50 -9.22
N ALA A 128 -15.17 -7.21 -9.52
CA ALA A 128 -13.93 -6.59 -9.97
C ALA A 128 -12.98 -6.21 -8.80
N ASP A 129 -13.35 -6.56 -7.56
CA ASP A 129 -12.50 -6.31 -6.40
C ASP A 129 -11.14 -7.02 -6.58
N ALA A 130 -10.06 -6.26 -6.40
CA ALA A 130 -8.71 -6.79 -6.30
C ALA A 130 -8.21 -6.54 -4.87
N PRO A 131 -8.52 -7.43 -3.91
CA PRO A 131 -8.08 -7.24 -2.55
C PRO A 131 -6.58 -7.40 -2.44
N ILE A 132 -5.97 -6.53 -1.65
CA ILE A 132 -4.53 -6.49 -1.48
C ILE A 132 -4.15 -6.42 -0.01
N TYR A 133 -2.95 -6.91 0.25
CA TYR A 133 -2.28 -6.85 1.53
C TYR A 133 -0.91 -6.26 1.35
N ARG A 134 -0.48 -5.44 2.32
CA ARG A 134 0.86 -4.89 2.40
C ARG A 134 1.48 -5.30 3.72
N VAL A 135 2.66 -5.91 3.67
CA VAL A 135 3.54 -6.00 4.82
C VAL A 135 4.58 -4.90 4.68
N MET A 136 4.77 -4.14 5.75
CA MET A 136 5.80 -3.11 5.85
C MET A 136 6.57 -3.33 7.16
N MET A 137 7.89 -3.32 7.05
CA MET A 137 8.79 -3.31 8.18
C MET A 137 9.56 -2.01 8.20
N VAL A 138 9.76 -1.47 9.39
CA VAL A 138 10.70 -0.39 9.66
C VAL A 138 11.67 -0.84 10.73
N CYS A 139 12.92 -0.44 10.58
CA CYS A 139 14.00 -0.74 11.52
C CYS A 139 14.91 0.47 11.64
N ASN A 140 15.25 0.87 12.86
CA ASN A 140 16.39 1.71 13.13
C ASN A 140 17.50 0.84 13.75
N PRO A 141 18.50 0.41 12.96
CA PRO A 141 19.55 -0.48 13.44
C PRO A 141 20.38 0.10 14.60
N SER A 142 20.41 1.42 14.77
CA SER A 142 21.20 2.08 15.82
C SER A 142 20.52 2.03 17.19
N THR A 143 19.19 2.02 17.22
CA THR A 143 18.39 2.00 18.46
C THR A 143 17.78 0.63 18.73
N GLY A 144 17.77 -0.27 17.75
CA GLY A 144 17.07 -1.56 17.82
C GLY A 144 15.55 -1.43 17.64
N PHE A 145 15.02 -0.23 17.39
CA PHE A 145 13.60 -0.01 17.16
C PHE A 145 13.15 -0.74 15.88
N GLY A 146 12.14 -1.58 15.99
CA GLY A 146 11.51 -2.28 14.87
C GLY A 146 9.99 -2.26 14.96
N GLU A 147 9.32 -2.18 13.82
CA GLU A 147 7.86 -2.40 13.73
C GLU A 147 7.54 -3.11 12.41
N MET A 148 6.75 -4.18 12.49
CA MET A 148 6.21 -4.88 11.33
C MET A 148 4.70 -4.73 11.34
N GLN A 149 4.15 -4.14 10.30
CA GLN A 149 2.73 -3.90 10.16
C GLN A 149 2.18 -4.63 8.93
N LEU A 150 0.99 -5.22 9.10
CA LEU A 150 0.15 -5.68 8.02
C LEU A 150 -0.96 -4.65 7.79
N ALA A 151 -1.16 -4.23 6.55
CA ALA A 151 -2.32 -3.43 6.13
C ALA A 151 -3.06 -4.13 4.99
N TRP A 152 -4.34 -3.86 4.82
CA TRP A 152 -5.16 -4.45 3.76
C TRP A 152 -6.18 -3.46 3.20
N SER A 153 -6.64 -3.77 1.99
CA SER A 153 -7.57 -2.95 1.23
C SER A 153 -8.42 -3.85 0.32
N PRO A 154 -9.66 -3.47 -0.04
CA PRO A 154 -10.35 -2.21 0.29
C PRO A 154 -11.15 -2.22 1.59
N GLU A 155 -11.55 -3.40 2.06
CA GLU A 155 -12.54 -3.53 3.14
C GLU A 155 -11.88 -3.64 4.53
N PRO A 156 -12.21 -2.76 5.49
CA PRO A 156 -11.74 -2.90 6.87
C PRO A 156 -12.38 -4.12 7.56
N GLN A 157 -11.80 -4.57 8.66
CA GLN A 157 -12.33 -5.66 9.49
C GLN A 157 -12.39 -5.22 10.96
N THR A 158 -13.34 -5.77 11.73
CA THR A 158 -13.43 -5.58 13.19
C THR A 158 -14.17 -6.77 13.82
N GLY A 159 -13.89 -7.06 15.08
CA GLY A 159 -14.54 -8.13 15.84
C GLY A 159 -14.15 -9.54 15.41
N ARG A 160 -12.94 -9.73 14.84
CA ARG A 160 -12.46 -11.05 14.40
C ARG A 160 -11.00 -11.27 14.77
N ALA A 161 -10.56 -12.52 14.71
CA ALA A 161 -9.15 -12.87 14.82
C ALA A 161 -8.58 -13.23 13.44
N MET A 162 -7.29 -13.01 13.28
CA MET A 162 -6.47 -13.58 12.22
C MET A 162 -5.25 -14.26 12.86
N THR A 163 -4.55 -15.10 12.09
CA THR A 163 -3.26 -15.65 12.53
C THR A 163 -2.14 -15.24 11.60
N ALA A 164 -0.94 -15.09 12.15
CA ALA A 164 0.28 -14.93 11.37
C ALA A 164 1.35 -15.92 11.86
N SER A 165 2.06 -16.55 10.93
CA SER A 165 3.14 -17.48 11.22
C SER A 165 4.35 -17.20 10.35
N VAL A 166 5.54 -17.29 10.92
CA VAL A 166 6.80 -17.21 10.17
C VAL A 166 7.40 -18.60 10.03
N ASP A 167 7.87 -18.93 8.83
CA ASP A 167 8.64 -20.15 8.53
C ASP A 167 7.99 -21.45 9.06
N GLY A 168 6.66 -21.56 8.96
CA GLY A 168 5.89 -22.73 9.41
C GLY A 168 5.84 -22.94 10.93
N ARG A 169 6.29 -21.96 11.73
CA ARG A 169 6.20 -22.01 13.20
C ARG A 169 4.74 -21.86 13.67
N THR A 170 4.52 -22.15 14.96
CA THR A 170 3.23 -21.97 15.61
C THR A 170 2.65 -20.57 15.30
N PRO A 171 1.45 -20.48 14.73
CA PRO A 171 0.83 -19.20 14.42
C PRO A 171 0.56 -18.38 15.69
N VAL A 172 0.76 -17.07 15.57
CA VAL A 172 0.37 -16.07 16.57
C VAL A 172 -1.00 -15.54 16.20
N GLU A 173 -1.91 -15.50 17.17
CA GLU A 173 -3.25 -14.92 17.01
C GLU A 173 -3.22 -13.40 17.21
N TYR A 174 -3.92 -12.68 16.34
CA TYR A 174 -4.14 -11.24 16.40
C TYR A 174 -5.62 -10.95 16.37
N LYS A 175 -6.11 -10.24 17.38
CA LYS A 175 -7.49 -9.73 17.41
C LYS A 175 -7.56 -8.42 16.65
N ILE A 176 -8.45 -8.36 15.68
CA ILE A 176 -8.78 -7.16 14.92
C ILE A 176 -9.97 -6.52 15.62
N GLU A 177 -9.67 -5.63 16.55
CA GLU A 177 -10.64 -4.90 17.36
C GLU A 177 -10.39 -3.41 17.23
N GLY A 178 -11.44 -2.61 17.43
CA GLY A 178 -11.38 -1.16 17.35
C GLY A 178 -12.03 -0.60 16.10
N LYS A 179 -11.99 0.72 16.00
CA LYS A 179 -12.63 1.49 14.94
C LYS A 179 -11.81 2.72 14.56
N GLU A 180 -11.93 3.13 13.32
CA GLU A 180 -11.28 4.31 12.74
C GLU A 180 -12.32 5.31 12.26
N SER A 181 -12.10 6.59 12.59
CA SER A 181 -12.97 7.69 12.16
C SER A 181 -12.81 7.96 10.66
N MET A 182 -13.89 7.92 9.91
CA MET A 182 -13.89 8.21 8.47
C MET A 182 -14.33 9.66 8.18
N GLY A 183 -13.68 10.32 7.21
CA GLY A 183 -14.08 11.63 6.69
C GLY A 183 -13.71 12.84 7.57
N ASN A 184 -14.21 14.03 7.19
CA ASN A 184 -13.90 15.38 7.73
C ASN A 184 -14.24 15.63 9.22
N GLY A 185 -13.98 14.69 10.12
CA GLY A 185 -14.40 14.78 11.53
C GLY A 185 -15.84 14.27 11.77
N GLY A 186 -16.34 13.40 10.90
CA GLY A 186 -17.64 12.75 11.08
C GLY A 186 -17.62 11.65 12.15
N THR A 187 -18.80 11.31 12.68
CA THR A 187 -19.02 10.22 13.65
C THR A 187 -19.03 8.83 13.02
N VAL A 188 -18.84 8.72 11.71
CA VAL A 188 -18.83 7.44 10.99
C VAL A 188 -17.54 6.71 11.31
N GLN A 189 -17.69 5.57 11.98
CA GLN A 189 -16.60 4.71 12.39
C GLN A 189 -16.56 3.48 11.49
N SER A 190 -15.38 3.11 11.00
CA SER A 190 -15.14 1.85 10.27
C SER A 190 -14.24 0.92 11.06
N GLY A 191 -14.12 -0.36 10.69
CA GLY A 191 -13.15 -1.26 11.31
C GLY A 191 -11.70 -0.87 11.01
N HIS A 192 -10.73 -1.56 11.60
CA HIS A 192 -9.34 -1.35 11.23
C HIS A 192 -9.03 -1.96 9.87
N ALA A 193 -8.10 -1.34 9.15
CA ALA A 193 -7.53 -1.89 7.93
C ALA A 193 -6.03 -2.23 8.07
N SER A 194 -5.56 -2.35 9.32
CA SER A 194 -4.19 -2.73 9.65
C SER A 194 -4.07 -3.38 11.02
N VAL A 195 -2.97 -4.10 11.23
CA VAL A 195 -2.54 -4.60 12.53
C VAL A 195 -1.02 -4.60 12.61
N VAL A 196 -0.48 -4.27 13.78
CA VAL A 196 0.96 -4.42 14.05
C VAL A 196 1.25 -5.88 14.42
N LEU A 197 2.03 -6.55 13.59
CA LEU A 197 2.42 -7.95 13.77
C LEU A 197 3.56 -8.10 14.77
N SER A 198 4.48 -7.13 14.83
CA SER A 198 5.63 -7.15 15.71
C SER A 198 6.11 -5.72 16.05
N ASN A 199 6.54 -5.51 17.29
CA ASN A 199 7.17 -4.27 17.77
C ASN A 199 8.68 -4.44 17.94
N GLY A 200 9.28 -5.30 17.10
CA GLY A 200 10.71 -5.56 17.11
C GLY A 200 11.13 -6.62 18.13
N GLN A 201 12.30 -6.42 18.75
CA GLN A 201 12.90 -7.36 19.68
C GLN A 201 11.95 -7.69 20.85
N GLY A 202 11.71 -8.99 21.07
CA GLY A 202 10.76 -9.47 22.08
C GLY A 202 9.29 -9.42 21.66
N GLY A 203 9.00 -9.01 20.42
CA GLY A 203 7.68 -9.13 19.80
C GLY A 203 7.25 -10.59 19.64
N LYS A 204 5.92 -10.82 19.55
CA LYS A 204 5.35 -12.17 19.43
C LYS A 204 5.74 -12.87 18.13
N LEU A 205 6.02 -12.10 17.08
CA LEU A 205 6.39 -12.58 15.75
C LEU A 205 7.77 -12.04 15.39
N GLY A 206 8.72 -12.94 15.18
CA GLY A 206 10.06 -12.58 14.73
C GLY A 206 10.13 -12.32 13.23
N LEU A 207 11.32 -11.99 12.74
CA LEU A 207 11.58 -11.86 11.30
C LEU A 207 11.59 -13.24 10.61
N ALA A 208 10.81 -13.41 9.55
CA ALA A 208 10.79 -14.62 8.75
C ALA A 208 12.03 -14.74 7.86
N LYS A 209 12.60 -15.93 7.73
CA LYS A 209 13.69 -16.22 6.78
C LYS A 209 13.19 -16.64 5.40
N GLN A 210 12.05 -17.32 5.36
CA GLN A 210 11.48 -17.89 4.14
C GLN A 210 10.14 -17.24 3.83
N SER A 211 9.20 -17.29 4.78
CA SER A 211 7.86 -16.78 4.54
C SER A 211 7.14 -16.30 5.78
N LEU A 212 6.31 -15.29 5.57
CA LEU A 212 5.26 -14.89 6.50
C LEU A 212 3.92 -15.32 5.88
N VAL A 213 3.15 -16.10 6.62
CA VAL A 213 1.82 -16.54 6.21
C VAL A 213 0.78 -15.91 7.12
N VAL A 214 -0.21 -15.25 6.54
CA VAL A 214 -1.37 -14.67 7.21
C VAL A 214 -2.61 -15.47 6.83
N ARG A 215 -3.45 -15.82 7.81
CA ARG A 215 -4.68 -16.58 7.58
C ARG A 215 -5.88 -15.98 8.29
N ASP A 216 -7.05 -16.19 7.70
CA ASP A 216 -8.36 -15.97 8.29
C ASP A 216 -8.67 -14.51 8.67
N LEU A 217 -7.92 -13.53 8.14
CA LEU A 217 -8.36 -12.13 8.16
C LEU A 217 -9.66 -11.94 7.38
N PHE A 218 -9.85 -12.73 6.32
CA PHE A 218 -11.12 -12.99 5.69
C PHE A 218 -11.34 -14.51 5.70
N PRO A 219 -12.58 -15.02 5.85
CA PRO A 219 -12.80 -16.44 6.12
C PRO A 219 -12.20 -17.34 5.04
N GLY A 220 -11.32 -18.28 5.43
CA GLY A 220 -10.66 -19.21 4.51
C GLY A 220 -9.58 -18.59 3.62
N GLU A 221 -9.31 -17.29 3.77
CA GLU A 221 -8.29 -16.59 2.98
C GLU A 221 -6.90 -16.83 3.59
N THR A 222 -5.92 -17.09 2.74
CA THR A 222 -4.50 -17.24 3.12
C THR A 222 -3.65 -16.38 2.21
N VAL A 223 -2.69 -15.66 2.79
CA VAL A 223 -1.74 -14.79 2.09
C VAL A 223 -0.33 -15.16 2.50
N THR A 224 0.56 -15.32 1.53
CA THR A 224 1.97 -15.64 1.77
C THR A 224 2.88 -14.55 1.22
N PHE A 225 3.79 -14.08 2.06
CA PHE A 225 4.84 -13.13 1.72
C PHE A 225 6.19 -13.86 1.71
N PRO A 226 6.92 -13.89 0.58
CA PRO A 226 8.19 -14.59 0.45
C PRO A 226 9.33 -13.71 0.97
N PHE A 227 9.73 -13.95 2.21
CA PHE A 227 10.88 -13.28 2.81
C PHE A 227 12.22 -13.79 2.26
N GLU A 228 12.23 -14.98 1.64
CA GLU A 228 13.40 -15.50 0.93
C GLU A 228 13.83 -14.64 -0.27
N ASP A 229 12.89 -13.88 -0.84
CA ASP A 229 13.17 -12.94 -1.95
C ASP A 229 13.79 -11.62 -1.46
N LEU A 230 13.82 -11.38 -0.14
CA LEU A 230 14.42 -10.18 0.42
C LEU A 230 15.95 -10.30 0.38
N ASP A 231 16.63 -9.28 -0.14
CA ASP A 231 18.07 -9.35 -0.28
C ASP A 231 18.79 -9.49 1.08
N LYS A 232 19.92 -10.21 1.09
CA LYS A 232 20.66 -10.55 2.30
C LYS A 232 21.11 -9.34 3.11
N LYS A 233 21.43 -8.21 2.45
CA LYS A 233 21.88 -7.00 3.13
C LYS A 233 20.71 -6.38 3.89
N THR A 234 19.57 -6.19 3.23
CA THR A 234 18.36 -5.67 3.86
C THR A 234 17.89 -6.58 4.98
N TYR A 235 17.88 -7.90 4.77
CA TYR A 235 17.56 -8.86 5.82
C TYR A 235 18.47 -8.69 7.05
N SER A 236 19.77 -8.59 6.84
CA SER A 236 20.74 -8.39 7.94
C SER A 236 20.59 -7.04 8.66
N GLU A 237 20.06 -6.02 8.00
CA GLU A 237 19.77 -4.74 8.64
C GLU A 237 18.51 -4.86 9.51
N LEU A 238 17.44 -5.45 8.97
CA LEU A 238 16.17 -5.65 9.68
C LEU A 238 16.33 -6.59 10.88
N SER A 239 17.15 -7.65 10.79
CA SER A 239 17.35 -8.61 11.87
C SER A 239 17.98 -8.02 13.14
N LYS A 240 18.50 -6.79 13.07
CA LYS A 240 18.94 -6.07 14.28
C LYS A 240 17.77 -5.57 15.11
N CYS A 241 16.60 -5.42 14.52
CA CYS A 241 15.40 -4.88 15.14
C CYS A 241 14.34 -5.92 15.50
N PHE A 242 14.44 -7.16 15.00
CA PHE A 242 13.43 -8.23 15.16
C PHE A 242 14.10 -9.56 15.52
#